data_AF-A0A3C0N7Q1-F1
#
_entry.id   AF-A0A3C0N7Q1-F1
#
_cell.length_a   1.000
_cell.length_b   1.000
_cell.length_c   1.000
_cell.angle_alpha   90.00
_cell.angle_beta   90.00
_cell.angle_gamma   90.00
#
_symmetry.space_group_name_H-M   'P 1'
#
loop_
_entity.id
_entity.type
_entity.pdbx_description
1 polymer ?
#
loop_
_entity_poly.entity_id
_entity_poly.type
_entity_poly.pdbx_seq_one_letter_code
_entity_poly.pdbx_strand_id
1 'polypeptide(L)'
;MSYSDFISFEQLIPLGISQIITVEKLVDFEPIAPSDFLTEALKRFTPLATAINTEKARSEYLIAPILSEIVTLNPFASLFSGKSFTVDPSMGLNGFVDFLLTANPDKLAIKAPVVTVIEAKNENINDGLAQCIATMYAAFLVNRRDPKIGAKTVYGSVTTGQVWRFLALTPNLEVSIDLKDRYLTPINELLGLLHAFITA
;
A
#
# COMPACT_ATOMS: atom_id res chain seq x y z
N MET A 1 0.07 -17.37 -13.48
CA MET A 1 -0.63 -16.61 -12.45
C MET A 1 0.21 -15.38 -12.13
N SER A 2 -0.39 -14.22 -11.95
CA SER A 2 0.23 -12.95 -11.55
C SER A 2 -0.57 -12.33 -10.39
N TYR A 3 -0.14 -11.22 -9.81
CA TYR A 3 -0.86 -10.57 -8.71
C TYR A 3 -2.34 -10.30 -9.04
N SER A 4 -2.67 -9.92 -10.27
CA SER A 4 -4.05 -9.64 -10.69
C SER A 4 -4.96 -10.87 -10.74
N ASP A 5 -4.39 -12.08 -10.67
CA ASP A 5 -5.17 -13.32 -10.67
C ASP A 5 -5.67 -13.70 -9.26
N PHE A 6 -5.23 -12.99 -8.22
CA PHE A 6 -5.73 -13.11 -6.84
C PHE A 6 -6.96 -12.22 -6.66
N ILE A 7 -8.15 -12.80 -6.90
CA ILE A 7 -9.46 -12.14 -6.84
C ILE A 7 -10.32 -12.58 -5.65
N SER A 8 -9.93 -13.64 -4.94
CA SER A 8 -10.66 -14.15 -3.76
C SER A 8 -9.73 -14.56 -2.62
N PHE A 9 -10.25 -14.56 -1.39
CA PHE A 9 -9.46 -14.92 -0.20
C PHE A 9 -9.09 -16.41 -0.14
N GLU A 10 -9.86 -17.29 -0.78
CA GLU A 10 -9.55 -18.72 -0.86
C GLU A 10 -8.23 -18.98 -1.58
N GLN A 11 -7.86 -18.11 -2.55
CA GLN A 11 -6.60 -18.20 -3.28
C GLN A 11 -5.38 -17.85 -2.41
N LEU A 12 -5.59 -17.28 -1.22
CA LEU A 12 -4.52 -16.93 -0.28
C LEU A 12 -4.16 -18.09 0.66
N ILE A 13 -5.05 -19.09 0.80
CA ILE A 13 -4.82 -20.25 1.66
C ILE A 13 -3.52 -21.01 1.31
N PRO A 14 -3.19 -21.26 0.03
CA PRO A 14 -1.91 -21.88 -0.35
C PRO A 14 -0.66 -21.07 0.04
N LEU A 15 -0.80 -19.76 0.28
CA LEU A 15 0.28 -18.89 0.78
C LEU A 15 0.45 -18.98 2.30
N GLY A 16 -0.38 -19.77 2.98
CA GLY A 16 -0.43 -19.88 4.45
C GLY A 16 -1.29 -18.82 5.12
N ILE A 17 -2.04 -18.02 4.34
CA ILE A 17 -2.92 -16.98 4.86
C ILE A 17 -4.34 -17.54 4.93
N SER A 18 -4.70 -18.06 6.10
CA SER A 18 -6.03 -18.64 6.36
C SER A 18 -6.86 -17.86 7.37
N GLN A 19 -6.28 -16.81 8.00
CA GLN A 19 -6.96 -15.99 8.99
C GLN A 19 -6.94 -14.53 8.56
N ILE A 20 -8.14 -14.00 8.35
CA ILE A 20 -8.40 -12.59 8.07
C ILE A 20 -9.36 -12.11 9.16
N ILE A 21 -8.90 -11.15 9.96
CA ILE A 21 -9.68 -10.55 11.05
C ILE A 21 -9.90 -9.07 10.79
N THR A 22 -10.96 -8.53 11.38
CA THR A 22 -11.23 -7.09 11.37
C THR A 22 -10.76 -6.47 12.67
N VAL A 23 -10.14 -5.30 12.60
CA VAL A 23 -9.65 -4.56 13.76
C VAL A 23 -10.12 -3.11 13.71
N GLU A 24 -10.22 -2.46 14.86
CA GLU A 24 -10.56 -1.03 14.93
C GLU A 24 -9.38 -0.12 14.53
N LYS A 25 -8.15 -0.62 14.70
CA LYS A 25 -6.92 0.14 14.50
C LYS A 25 -5.74 -0.79 14.21
N LEU A 26 -4.91 -0.43 13.22
CA LEU A 26 -3.71 -1.19 12.86
C LEU A 26 -2.45 -0.70 13.59
N VAL A 27 -2.34 0.60 13.81
CA VAL A 27 -1.18 1.26 14.45
C VAL A 27 -1.61 2.59 15.06
N ASP A 28 -0.94 3.02 16.13
CA ASP A 28 -1.03 4.37 16.65
C ASP A 28 -0.39 5.38 15.70
N PHE A 29 -1.05 6.52 15.50
CA PHE A 29 -0.56 7.60 14.65
C PHE A 29 -1.11 8.94 15.13
N GLU A 30 -0.39 9.99 14.80
CA GLU A 30 -0.82 11.37 14.95
C GLU A 30 -1.14 11.97 13.57
N PRO A 31 -2.22 12.75 13.41
CA PRO A 31 -2.52 13.42 12.14
C PRO A 31 -1.39 14.37 11.72
N ILE A 32 -1.04 14.37 10.43
CA ILE A 32 0.01 15.23 9.88
C ILE A 32 -0.63 16.23 8.91
N ALA A 33 -0.31 17.51 9.04
CA ALA A 33 -0.79 18.51 8.09
C ALA A 33 -0.13 18.34 6.71
N PRO A 34 -0.87 18.46 5.59
CA PRO A 34 -0.28 18.41 4.26
C PRO A 34 0.62 19.63 4.01
N SER A 35 1.66 19.47 3.20
CA SER A 35 2.39 20.61 2.65
C SER A 35 1.50 21.51 1.78
N ASP A 36 1.94 22.74 1.56
CA ASP A 36 1.30 23.66 0.61
C ASP A 36 1.27 23.07 -0.81
N PHE A 37 2.33 22.34 -1.19
CA PHE A 37 2.42 21.67 -2.49
C PHE A 37 1.32 20.62 -2.64
N LEU A 38 1.17 19.71 -1.66
CA LEU A 38 0.14 18.67 -1.73
C LEU A 38 -1.26 19.28 -1.70
N THR A 39 -1.46 20.31 -0.87
CA THR A 39 -2.73 21.03 -0.77
C THR A 39 -3.15 21.61 -2.13
N GLU A 40 -2.25 22.34 -2.79
CA GLU A 40 -2.54 22.93 -4.10
C GLU A 40 -2.65 21.87 -5.21
N ALA A 41 -1.84 20.81 -5.16
CA ALA A 41 -1.94 19.69 -6.09
C ALA A 41 -3.32 19.05 -6.03
N LEU A 42 -3.79 18.65 -4.85
CA LEU A 42 -5.09 18.00 -4.69
C LEU A 42 -6.26 18.91 -5.06
N LYS A 43 -6.17 20.20 -4.74
CA LYS A 43 -7.17 21.19 -5.19
C LYS A 43 -7.35 21.19 -6.71
N ARG A 44 -6.26 21.05 -7.47
CA ARG A 44 -6.30 20.99 -8.95
C ARG A 44 -6.66 19.61 -9.48
N PHE A 45 -6.14 18.58 -8.85
CA PHE A 45 -6.11 17.21 -9.37
C PHE A 45 -7.34 16.40 -8.99
N THR A 46 -7.99 16.67 -7.86
CA THR A 46 -9.21 15.96 -7.46
C THR A 46 -10.36 16.06 -8.47
N PRO A 47 -10.73 17.25 -8.98
CA PRO A 47 -11.75 17.36 -10.01
C PRO A 47 -11.37 16.64 -11.31
N LEU A 48 -10.09 16.71 -11.71
CA LEU A 48 -9.57 16.09 -12.93
C LEU A 48 -9.61 14.56 -12.85
N ALA A 49 -9.09 13.98 -11.77
CA ALA A 49 -9.09 12.54 -11.53
C ALA A 49 -10.52 11.98 -11.51
N THR A 50 -11.45 12.73 -10.89
CA THR A 50 -12.86 12.37 -10.80
C THR A 50 -13.54 12.40 -12.16
N ALA A 51 -13.28 13.42 -12.98
CA ALA A 51 -13.87 13.55 -14.30
C ALA A 51 -13.35 12.50 -15.29
N ILE A 52 -12.06 12.13 -15.21
CA ILE A 52 -11.46 11.11 -16.08
C ILE A 52 -11.90 9.69 -15.67
N ASN A 53 -12.03 9.43 -14.36
CA ASN A 53 -12.50 8.16 -13.78
C ASN A 53 -11.79 6.90 -14.31
N THR A 54 -10.45 6.92 -14.32
CA THR A 54 -9.63 5.74 -14.61
C THR A 54 -8.67 5.45 -13.45
N GLU A 55 -8.26 4.19 -13.31
CA GLU A 55 -7.23 3.79 -12.33
C GLU A 55 -5.94 4.57 -12.51
N LYS A 56 -5.55 4.81 -13.77
CA LYS A 56 -4.35 5.59 -14.08
C LYS A 56 -4.49 7.04 -13.65
N ALA A 57 -5.62 7.69 -13.94
CA ALA A 57 -5.84 9.06 -13.49
C ALA A 57 -5.86 9.17 -11.96
N ARG A 58 -6.52 8.25 -11.26
CA ARG A 58 -6.51 8.22 -9.78
C ARG A 58 -5.09 8.00 -9.23
N SER A 59 -4.33 7.11 -9.87
CA SER A 59 -2.93 6.83 -9.51
C SER A 59 -2.05 8.06 -9.65
N GLU A 60 -2.10 8.76 -10.79
CA GLU A 60 -1.23 9.89 -11.09
C GLU A 60 -1.63 11.17 -10.34
N TYR A 61 -2.93 11.41 -10.17
CA TYR A 61 -3.45 12.69 -9.69
C TYR A 61 -3.85 12.69 -8.21
N LEU A 62 -4.06 11.52 -7.60
CA LEU A 62 -4.43 11.41 -6.18
C LEU A 62 -3.40 10.61 -5.39
N ILE A 63 -3.12 9.38 -5.80
CA ILE A 63 -2.34 8.43 -4.99
C ILE A 63 -0.85 8.83 -4.99
N ALA A 64 -0.25 9.02 -6.16
CA ALA A 64 1.16 9.36 -6.28
C ALA A 64 1.55 10.67 -5.55
N PRO A 65 0.78 11.77 -5.65
CA PRO A 65 1.06 12.98 -4.87
C PRO A 65 1.06 12.73 -3.36
N ILE A 66 0.10 11.97 -2.84
CA ILE A 66 -0.01 11.64 -1.42
C ILE A 66 1.18 10.80 -0.97
N LEU A 67 1.53 9.74 -1.71
CA LEU A 67 2.67 8.90 -1.36
C LEU A 67 4.02 9.65 -1.51
N SER A 68 4.11 10.62 -2.43
CA SER A 68 5.27 11.49 -2.58
C SER A 68 5.48 12.39 -1.36
N GLU A 69 4.39 12.82 -0.70
CA GLU A 69 4.47 13.56 0.56
C GLU A 69 5.11 12.70 1.66
N ILE A 70 4.75 11.41 1.75
CA ILE A 70 5.29 10.50 2.76
C ILE A 70 6.81 10.35 2.65
N VAL A 71 7.35 10.21 1.44
CA VAL A 71 8.82 10.14 1.23
C VAL A 71 9.52 11.50 1.36
N THR A 72 8.76 12.60 1.29
CA THR A 72 9.27 13.94 1.63
C THR A 72 9.39 14.11 3.13
N LEU A 73 8.40 13.62 3.90
CA LEU A 73 8.40 13.60 5.35
C LEU A 73 9.45 12.64 5.93
N ASN A 74 9.74 11.54 5.22
CA ASN A 74 10.77 10.57 5.61
C ASN A 74 11.76 10.32 4.46
N PRO A 75 12.91 11.02 4.43
CA PRO A 75 13.90 10.89 3.35
C PRO A 75 14.64 9.55 3.33
N PHE A 76 14.47 8.71 4.37
CA PHE A 76 14.99 7.35 4.39
C PHE A 76 14.03 6.33 3.76
N ALA A 77 12.87 6.78 3.29
CA ALA A 77 11.93 5.97 2.55
C ALA A 77 12.01 6.19 1.04
N SER A 78 11.66 5.16 0.28
CA SER A 78 11.56 5.23 -1.18
C SER A 78 10.20 4.76 -1.67
N LEU A 79 9.67 5.48 -2.65
CA LEU A 79 8.42 5.20 -3.36
C LEU A 79 8.74 4.60 -4.72
N PHE A 80 8.14 3.46 -5.03
CA PHE A 80 8.17 2.85 -6.35
C PHE A 80 6.76 2.81 -6.90
N SER A 81 6.57 3.27 -8.14
CA SER A 81 5.27 3.26 -8.82
C SER A 81 5.38 2.47 -10.13
N GLY A 82 4.42 1.59 -10.40
CA GLY A 82 4.34 0.83 -11.65
C GLY A 82 5.60 0.00 -11.94
N LYS A 83 6.23 -0.56 -10.91
CA LYS A 83 7.52 -1.28 -11.02
C LYS A 83 7.28 -2.78 -11.01
N SER A 84 7.98 -3.54 -11.86
CA SER A 84 7.97 -5.00 -11.78
C SER A 84 8.48 -5.50 -10.43
N PHE A 85 7.67 -6.32 -9.77
CA PHE A 85 7.93 -6.92 -8.47
C PHE A 85 7.76 -8.44 -8.57
N THR A 86 8.72 -9.09 -9.21
CA THR A 86 8.73 -10.55 -9.39
C THR A 86 9.47 -11.22 -8.23
N VAL A 87 8.73 -11.90 -7.35
CA VAL A 87 9.28 -12.50 -6.12
C VAL A 87 9.34 -14.02 -6.22
N ASP A 88 8.22 -14.65 -6.59
CA ASP A 88 8.12 -16.08 -6.83
C ASP A 88 7.03 -16.39 -7.88
N PRO A 89 7.40 -16.52 -9.17
CA PRO A 89 6.45 -16.83 -10.23
C PRO A 89 5.71 -18.16 -10.05
N SER A 90 6.31 -19.15 -9.37
CA SER A 90 5.69 -20.47 -9.19
C SER A 90 4.46 -20.40 -8.29
N MET A 91 4.42 -19.44 -7.37
CA MET A 91 3.29 -19.14 -6.50
C MET A 91 2.38 -18.02 -7.05
N GLY A 92 2.61 -17.56 -8.28
CA GLY A 92 1.87 -16.42 -8.85
C GLY A 92 2.30 -15.05 -8.33
N LEU A 93 3.36 -14.97 -7.52
CA LEU A 93 3.87 -13.73 -6.91
C LEU A 93 4.79 -12.98 -7.89
N ASN A 94 4.20 -12.51 -8.98
CA ASN A 94 4.85 -11.75 -10.04
C ASN A 94 3.89 -10.80 -10.73
N GLY A 95 4.43 -9.75 -11.33
CA GLY A 95 3.67 -8.71 -12.00
C GLY A 95 4.21 -7.31 -11.71
N PHE A 96 3.44 -6.31 -12.13
CA PHE A 96 3.66 -4.92 -11.74
C PHE A 96 2.79 -4.61 -10.52
N VAL A 97 3.33 -3.77 -9.63
CA VAL A 97 2.60 -3.25 -8.48
C VAL A 97 2.34 -1.77 -8.71
N ASP A 98 1.18 -1.29 -8.30
CA ASP A 98 0.83 0.12 -8.47
C ASP A 98 1.76 1.00 -7.66
N PHE A 99 1.89 0.73 -6.35
CA PHE A 99 2.89 1.39 -5.51
C PHE A 99 3.47 0.51 -4.40
N LEU A 100 4.74 0.76 -4.08
CA LEU A 100 5.42 0.24 -2.90
C LEU A 100 6.12 1.38 -2.16
N LEU A 101 6.06 1.34 -0.83
CA LEU A 101 6.95 2.10 0.03
C LEU A 101 7.95 1.15 0.71
N THR A 102 9.21 1.56 0.69
CA THR A 102 10.29 0.88 1.42
C THR A 102 10.85 1.82 2.48
N ALA A 103 11.27 1.30 3.64
CA ALA A 103 12.08 2.06 4.60
C ALA A 103 13.57 1.84 4.27
N ASN A 104 13.91 2.14 3.01
CA ASN A 104 15.25 2.11 2.46
C ASN A 104 15.44 3.34 1.55
N PRO A 105 16.55 4.10 1.67
CA PRO A 105 16.76 5.31 0.87
C PRO A 105 17.16 5.04 -0.59
N ASP A 106 17.36 3.78 -0.99
CA ASP A 106 17.66 3.43 -2.39
C ASP A 106 16.42 3.61 -3.27
N LYS A 107 16.46 4.65 -4.12
CA LYS A 107 15.39 5.00 -5.05
C LYS A 107 15.49 4.29 -6.41
N LEU A 108 16.60 3.59 -6.67
CA LEU A 108 16.88 2.94 -7.96
C LEU A 108 16.40 1.49 -7.99
N ALA A 109 16.45 0.82 -6.84
CA ALA A 109 16.05 -0.58 -6.71
C ALA A 109 15.18 -0.80 -5.47
N ILE A 110 14.12 -1.62 -5.62
CA ILE A 110 13.32 -2.06 -4.49
C ILE A 110 14.23 -2.87 -3.56
N LYS A 111 14.50 -2.32 -2.39
CA LYS A 111 15.26 -2.96 -1.33
C LYS A 111 14.39 -3.15 -0.10
N ALA A 112 14.67 -4.22 0.62
CA ALA A 112 14.06 -4.44 1.91
C ALA A 112 14.53 -3.34 2.91
N PRO A 113 13.70 -2.99 3.90
CA PRO A 113 12.35 -3.50 4.10
C PRO A 113 11.32 -2.83 3.17
N VAL A 114 10.51 -3.63 2.48
CA VAL A 114 9.26 -3.21 1.83
C VAL A 114 8.20 -3.17 2.92
N VAL A 115 7.62 -2.00 3.16
CA VAL A 115 6.82 -1.74 4.36
C VAL A 115 5.34 -1.58 4.03
N THR A 116 5.03 -0.92 2.91
CA THR A 116 3.65 -0.69 2.49
C THR A 116 3.46 -1.08 1.04
N VAL A 117 2.40 -1.83 0.76
CA VAL A 117 1.89 -2.12 -0.58
C VAL A 117 0.62 -1.32 -0.81
N ILE A 118 0.48 -0.66 -1.96
CA ILE A 118 -0.75 0.04 -2.32
C ILE A 118 -1.25 -0.48 -3.66
N GLU A 119 -2.50 -0.94 -3.68
CA GLU A 119 -3.23 -1.37 -4.87
C GLU A 119 -4.30 -0.33 -5.20
N ALA A 120 -4.22 0.24 -6.40
CA ALA A 120 -5.20 1.21 -6.88
C ALA A 120 -6.38 0.47 -7.54
N LYS A 121 -7.59 0.97 -7.31
CA LYS A 121 -8.81 0.50 -7.98
C LYS A 121 -9.61 1.68 -8.49
N ASN A 122 -10.42 1.47 -9.53
CA ASN A 122 -11.23 2.56 -10.05
C ASN A 122 -12.38 2.92 -9.09
N GLU A 123 -13.07 1.90 -8.58
CA GLU A 123 -14.33 2.09 -7.85
C GLU A 123 -14.42 1.17 -6.63
N ASN A 124 -14.25 -0.14 -6.80
CA ASN A 124 -14.49 -1.10 -5.74
C ASN A 124 -13.19 -1.53 -5.03
N ILE A 125 -13.05 -1.09 -3.78
CA ILE A 125 -11.92 -1.45 -2.91
C ILE A 125 -11.91 -2.95 -2.58
N ASN A 126 -13.07 -3.59 -2.48
CA ASN A 126 -13.14 -4.99 -2.08
C ASN A 126 -12.47 -5.91 -3.10
N ASP A 127 -12.53 -5.56 -4.39
CA ASP A 127 -11.99 -6.36 -5.49
C ASP A 127 -10.46 -6.39 -5.48
N GLY A 128 -9.80 -5.45 -4.79
CA GLY A 128 -8.34 -5.40 -4.66
C GLY A 128 -7.77 -6.08 -3.43
N LEU A 129 -8.61 -6.54 -2.48
CA LEU A 129 -8.10 -7.00 -1.18
C LEU A 129 -7.23 -8.25 -1.32
N ALA A 130 -7.68 -9.26 -2.08
CA ALA A 130 -6.93 -10.50 -2.26
C ALA A 130 -5.58 -10.24 -2.98
N GLN A 131 -5.61 -9.46 -4.06
CA GLN A 131 -4.41 -9.02 -4.79
C GLN A 131 -3.42 -8.25 -3.90
N CYS A 132 -3.93 -7.32 -3.08
CA CYS A 132 -3.11 -6.55 -2.15
C CYS A 132 -2.44 -7.47 -1.14
N ILE A 133 -3.17 -8.42 -0.54
CA ILE A 133 -2.63 -9.37 0.44
C ILE A 133 -1.57 -10.29 -0.20
N ALA A 134 -1.80 -10.80 -1.41
CA ALA A 134 -0.81 -11.61 -2.11
C ALA A 134 0.49 -10.81 -2.38
N THR A 135 0.35 -9.53 -2.72
CA THR A 135 1.49 -8.63 -2.91
C THR A 135 2.20 -8.30 -1.58
N MET A 136 1.46 -8.13 -0.48
CA MET A 136 2.02 -7.99 0.87
C MET A 136 2.80 -9.24 1.29
N TYR A 137 2.31 -10.43 0.94
CA TYR A 137 3.03 -11.69 1.16
C TYR A 137 4.34 -11.74 0.37
N ALA A 138 4.33 -11.30 -0.89
CA ALA A 138 5.55 -11.17 -1.69
C ALA A 138 6.56 -10.19 -1.05
N ALA A 139 6.10 -9.05 -0.54
CA ALA A 139 6.91 -8.12 0.23
C ALA A 139 7.48 -8.75 1.53
N PHE A 140 6.67 -9.51 2.24
CA PHE A 140 7.11 -10.28 3.42
C PHE A 140 8.24 -11.26 3.08
N LEU A 141 8.12 -12.00 1.97
CA LEU A 141 9.18 -12.90 1.51
C LEU A 141 10.47 -12.15 1.15
N VAL A 142 10.36 -10.99 0.49
CA VAL A 142 11.52 -10.15 0.17
C VAL A 142 12.22 -9.67 1.44
N ASN A 143 11.46 -9.22 2.45
CA ASN A 143 12.01 -8.76 3.72
C ASN A 143 12.76 -9.87 4.45
N ARG A 144 12.22 -11.10 4.45
CA ARG A 144 12.83 -12.26 5.11
C ARG A 144 14.12 -12.75 4.47
N ARG A 145 14.46 -12.30 3.26
CA ARG A 145 15.76 -12.61 2.63
C ARG A 145 16.93 -11.95 3.35
N ASP A 146 16.70 -10.85 4.08
CA ASP A 146 17.72 -10.21 4.92
C ASP A 146 17.50 -10.57 6.41
N PRO A 147 18.39 -11.38 7.01
CA PRO A 147 18.29 -11.75 8.43
C PRO A 147 18.30 -10.56 9.39
N LYS A 148 18.86 -9.40 9.00
CA LYS A 148 18.91 -8.20 9.84
C LYS A 148 17.57 -7.49 9.95
N ILE A 149 16.73 -7.62 8.92
CA ILE A 149 15.38 -7.05 8.90
C ILE A 149 14.43 -7.94 9.70
N GLY A 150 14.60 -9.26 9.56
CA GLY A 150 13.74 -10.24 10.20
C GLY A 150 12.33 -10.25 9.60
N ALA A 151 11.41 -10.92 10.30
CA ALA A 151 10.00 -10.92 9.93
C ALA A 151 9.33 -9.68 10.55
N LYS A 152 9.18 -8.62 9.75
CA LYS A 152 8.40 -7.43 10.11
C LYS A 152 6.99 -7.51 9.53
N THR A 153 6.04 -6.85 10.20
CA THR A 153 4.70 -6.61 9.65
C THR A 153 4.81 -5.83 8.34
N VAL A 154 4.05 -6.27 7.34
CA VAL A 154 3.87 -5.53 6.08
C VAL A 154 2.48 -4.92 6.09
N TYR A 155 2.39 -3.63 5.82
CA TYR A 155 1.13 -2.92 5.69
C TYR A 155 0.67 -2.90 4.23
N GLY A 156 -0.64 -2.78 4.06
CA GLY A 156 -1.28 -2.77 2.76
C GLY A 156 -2.36 -1.72 2.69
N SER A 157 -2.65 -1.24 1.50
CA SER A 157 -3.86 -0.48 1.23
C SER A 157 -4.45 -0.82 -0.12
N VAL A 158 -5.78 -0.82 -0.18
CA VAL A 158 -6.53 -0.75 -1.43
C VAL A 158 -7.26 0.58 -1.47
N THR A 159 -7.15 1.29 -2.59
CA THR A 159 -7.63 2.68 -2.66
C THR A 159 -8.16 3.08 -4.03
N THR A 160 -9.13 4.00 -4.04
CA THR A 160 -9.57 4.73 -5.25
C THR A 160 -8.94 6.12 -5.36
N GLY A 161 -7.95 6.42 -4.52
CA GLY A 161 -7.39 7.75 -4.27
C GLY A 161 -8.28 8.62 -3.38
N GLN A 162 -9.61 8.45 -3.44
CA GLN A 162 -10.57 9.18 -2.59
C GLN A 162 -10.87 8.45 -1.28
N VAL A 163 -10.89 7.12 -1.32
CA VAL A 163 -11.19 6.24 -0.19
C VAL A 163 -10.07 5.21 -0.08
N TRP A 164 -9.60 4.96 1.14
CA TRP A 164 -8.47 4.09 1.45
C TRP A 164 -8.85 3.10 2.54
N ARG A 165 -8.68 1.81 2.25
CA ARG A 165 -8.78 0.75 3.24
C ARG A 165 -7.40 0.21 3.55
N PHE A 166 -7.14 -0.11 4.81
CA PHE A 166 -5.82 -0.53 5.26
C PHE A 166 -5.81 -1.94 5.81
N LEU A 167 -4.68 -2.61 5.63
CA LEU A 167 -4.43 -3.98 6.05
C LEU A 167 -3.05 -4.08 6.72
N ALA A 168 -2.88 -5.11 7.55
CA ALA A 168 -1.58 -5.53 8.06
C ALA A 168 -1.42 -7.04 7.92
N LEU A 169 -0.26 -7.50 7.45
CA LEU A 169 0.17 -8.89 7.42
C LEU A 169 1.26 -9.07 8.47
N THR A 170 0.96 -9.80 9.53
CA THR A 170 1.89 -10.03 10.63
C THR A 170 2.93 -11.11 10.27
N PRO A 171 4.04 -11.21 11.04
CA PRO A 171 5.02 -12.28 10.88
C PRO A 171 4.46 -13.71 10.93
N ASN A 172 3.30 -13.88 11.57
CA ASN A 172 2.61 -15.17 11.72
C ASN A 172 1.64 -15.48 10.57
N LEU A 173 1.64 -14.67 9.50
CA LEU A 173 0.74 -14.78 8.34
C LEU A 173 -0.74 -14.53 8.66
N GLU A 174 -1.03 -13.79 9.73
CA GLU A 174 -2.37 -13.31 10.04
C GLU A 174 -2.59 -11.95 9.37
N VAL A 175 -3.77 -11.79 8.76
CA VAL A 175 -4.17 -10.52 8.14
C VAL A 175 -5.19 -9.81 9.02
N SER A 176 -4.92 -8.55 9.31
CA SER A 176 -5.88 -7.63 9.95
C SER A 176 -6.35 -6.58 8.96
N ILE A 177 -7.64 -6.29 8.93
CA ILE A 177 -8.26 -5.26 8.08
C ILE A 177 -8.90 -4.19 8.97
N ASP A 178 -8.51 -2.93 8.76
CA ASP A 178 -9.22 -1.78 9.32
C ASP A 178 -10.42 -1.47 8.42
N LEU A 179 -11.64 -1.72 8.91
CA LEU A 179 -12.88 -1.44 8.17
C LEU A 179 -13.30 0.03 8.23
N LYS A 180 -12.62 0.87 9.02
CA LYS A 180 -12.82 2.31 9.00
C LYS A 180 -12.06 2.88 7.79
N ASP A 181 -12.75 3.06 6.68
CA ASP A 181 -12.12 3.67 5.51
C ASP A 181 -11.63 5.10 5.84
N ARG A 182 -10.45 5.46 5.33
CA ARG A 182 -9.95 6.84 5.38
C ARG A 182 -10.27 7.56 4.08
N TYR A 183 -10.75 8.79 4.20
CA TYR A 183 -11.13 9.61 3.06
C TYR A 183 -10.01 10.61 2.74
N LEU A 184 -9.98 11.07 1.50
CA LEU A 184 -9.05 12.10 1.04
C LEU A 184 -9.17 13.41 1.84
N THR A 185 -10.37 13.72 2.34
CA THR A 185 -10.65 14.95 3.10
C THR A 185 -11.36 14.60 4.41
N PRO A 186 -10.82 14.98 5.59
CA PRO A 186 -9.52 15.63 5.80
C PRO A 186 -8.34 14.68 5.58
N ILE A 187 -7.30 15.17 4.91
CA ILE A 187 -6.15 14.33 4.52
C ILE A 187 -5.20 14.00 5.69
N ASN A 188 -5.31 14.74 6.79
CA ASN A 188 -4.31 14.70 7.85
C ASN A 188 -4.19 13.33 8.51
N GLU A 189 -5.33 12.64 8.70
CA GLU A 189 -5.35 11.29 9.23
C GLU A 189 -4.70 10.29 8.28
N LEU A 190 -4.94 10.45 6.97
CA LEU A 190 -4.35 9.58 5.94
C LEU A 190 -2.83 9.71 5.91
N LEU A 191 -2.31 10.94 5.96
CA LEU A 191 -0.86 11.19 6.01
C LEU A 191 -0.24 10.64 7.30
N GLY A 192 -0.88 10.88 8.44
CA GLY A 192 -0.44 10.35 9.73
C GLY A 192 -0.32 8.83 9.74
N LEU A 193 -1.35 8.14 9.24
CA LEU A 193 -1.38 6.67 9.19
C LEU A 193 -0.33 6.10 8.22
N LEU A 194 -0.23 6.64 7.00
CA LEU A 194 0.78 6.20 6.02
C LEU A 194 2.21 6.44 6.53
N HIS A 195 2.45 7.57 7.20
CA HIS A 195 3.75 7.87 7.82
C HIS A 195 4.08 6.91 8.98
N ALA A 196 3.08 6.58 9.81
CA ALA A 196 3.24 5.63 10.92
C ALA A 196 3.70 4.25 10.41
N PHE A 197 3.17 3.75 9.29
CA PHE A 197 3.61 2.48 8.72
C PHE A 197 5.10 2.45 8.39
N ILE A 198 5.67 3.55 7.90
CA ILE A 198 7.09 3.63 7.55
C ILE A 198 8.00 3.68 8.79
N THR A 199 7.47 4.11 9.93
CA THR A 199 8.23 4.34 11.16
C THR A 199 8.04 3.24 12.21
N ALA A 200 7.17 2.25 11.95
CA ALA A 200 6.86 1.13 12.83
C ALA A 200 7.93 0.02 12.91
#